data_AF-A0A349UII1-F1
#
_entry.id   AF-A0A349UII1-F1
#
_cell.length_a   1.000
_cell.length_b   1.000
_cell.length_c   1.000
_cell.angle_alpha   90.00
_cell.angle_beta   90.00
_cell.angle_gamma   90.00
#
_symmetry.space_group_name_H-M   'P 1'
#
loop_
_entity.id
_entity.type
_entity.pdbx_description
1 polymer ?
#
loop_
_entity_poly.entity_id
_entity_poly.type
_entity_poly.pdbx_seq_one_letter_code
_entity_poly.pdbx_strand_id
1 'polypeptide(L)'
;MNRSLIPLVIGALWFAAGPVCVHAADAPSPSRSPRLPEVRPSHPCVYVDRSHNWQFAHDDLADRMLAPSGFDVILSEASLTAVGNLSGFAVVVVQQQWPTTLSNDEAKLLKGYVEQGGKLVLIAGKGQPAETLAAGFGFGLTRGGRAPLRAREPLARHGAPREVPVPAVRCRLRPSPRQTVLIEDADSRPIAAAMTAGKGAVVVWADDGTYWDFCAQRDAVTNEVASAPTTVALFKWLVDGRNADGKGRVWRVHAEKEERHGGLTFRYSNPNAEAAGKIMKLVPAVIQTVEKWNGMGPPSDEPFTLHWLSAAGGGWAGPRAAGVCVYGNDPAYPVKVMAHELTHSTTGPWPWAFNEAWASLVGMRAAEALGHRDSAAGEMKWILEQLDKADKPRNRLDMMDSKDAPLKHEYKHKATWMLLAMEKKYGRDFMARFLALRKRTVGDREAIDLEQTFALFARTSGDPGIWRWFQECGVSVKPPAK
;
A
#
# COMPACT_ATOMS: atom_id res chain seq x y z
N MET A 1 49.13 -10.76 -9.45
CA MET A 1 47.96 -10.91 -10.35
C MET A 1 46.75 -11.28 -9.52
N ASN A 2 45.67 -10.53 -9.69
CA ASN A 2 44.40 -10.61 -8.95
C ASN A 2 43.76 -12.01 -8.97
N ARG A 3 43.18 -12.41 -7.84
CA ARG A 3 41.71 -12.57 -7.71
C ARG A 3 41.30 -12.82 -6.25
N SER A 4 40.36 -12.00 -5.81
CA SER A 4 39.67 -12.00 -4.53
C SER A 4 38.52 -13.01 -4.51
N LEU A 5 38.29 -13.65 -3.37
CA LEU A 5 37.01 -14.22 -2.94
C LEU A 5 36.99 -14.20 -1.40
N ILE A 6 36.02 -13.48 -0.82
CA ILE A 6 35.70 -13.51 0.61
C ILE A 6 34.46 -14.39 0.78
N PRO A 7 34.46 -15.38 1.69
CA PRO A 7 33.25 -16.09 2.07
C PRO A 7 32.62 -15.58 3.37
N LEU A 8 31.29 -15.72 3.39
CA LEU A 8 30.40 -16.08 4.51
C LEU A 8 31.09 -16.48 5.83
N VAL A 9 30.58 -15.96 6.96
CA VAL A 9 30.72 -16.60 8.28
C VAL A 9 29.40 -16.51 9.08
N ILE A 10 29.14 -17.61 9.77
CA ILE A 10 27.97 -18.08 10.53
C ILE A 10 28.21 -17.88 12.05
N GLY A 11 27.13 -17.87 12.85
CA GLY A 11 27.11 -18.28 14.28
C GLY A 11 26.58 -17.21 15.24
N ALA A 12 25.42 -17.30 15.91
CA ALA A 12 24.85 -18.28 16.88
C ALA A 12 25.32 -18.08 18.35
N LEU A 13 24.35 -17.94 19.29
CA LEU A 13 24.32 -18.36 20.73
C LEU A 13 23.20 -17.57 21.49
N TRP A 14 22.03 -18.16 21.81
CA TRP A 14 21.59 -18.89 23.05
C TRP A 14 21.44 -18.06 24.34
N PHE A 15 20.24 -18.09 24.95
CA PHE A 15 19.97 -18.38 26.38
C PHE A 15 18.45 -18.59 26.63
N ALA A 16 18.12 -19.45 27.61
CA ALA A 16 16.78 -19.91 27.98
C ALA A 16 16.32 -19.37 29.35
N ALA A 17 15.01 -19.15 29.54
CA ALA A 17 14.27 -19.25 30.81
C ALA A 17 12.73 -19.20 30.56
N GLY A 18 11.94 -20.06 31.21
CA GLY A 18 10.47 -20.00 31.28
C GLY A 18 9.99 -19.73 32.72
N PRO A 19 8.73 -20.00 33.11
CA PRO A 19 7.48 -20.02 32.35
C PRO A 19 6.48 -18.95 32.85
N VAL A 20 5.53 -18.51 32.01
CA VAL A 20 4.30 -17.84 32.50
C VAL A 20 3.11 -18.58 31.91
N CYS A 21 2.26 -19.09 32.81
CA CYS A 21 0.99 -19.74 32.49
C CYS A 21 0.11 -18.81 31.65
N VAL A 22 -0.25 -19.28 30.45
CA VAL A 22 -1.31 -18.69 29.64
C VAL A 22 -2.57 -19.51 29.91
N HIS A 23 -3.58 -18.89 30.52
CA HIS A 23 -4.92 -19.46 30.56
C HIS A 23 -5.39 -19.72 29.13
N ALA A 24 -5.95 -20.90 28.90
CA ALA A 24 -6.51 -21.34 27.63
C ALA A 24 -7.40 -20.24 27.04
N ALA A 25 -6.99 -19.69 25.90
CA ALA A 25 -7.88 -18.91 25.06
C ALA A 25 -8.93 -19.86 24.48
N ASP A 26 -10.20 -19.48 24.64
CA ASP A 26 -11.32 -20.14 23.98
C ASP A 26 -11.02 -20.33 22.49
N ALA A 27 -11.42 -21.48 21.94
CA ALA A 27 -11.21 -21.81 20.55
C ALA A 27 -11.75 -20.68 19.64
N PRO A 28 -11.03 -20.30 18.56
CA PRO A 28 -11.50 -19.28 17.63
C PRO A 28 -12.87 -19.68 17.09
N SER A 29 -13.83 -18.75 17.20
CA SER A 29 -15.17 -18.88 16.63
C SER A 29 -15.05 -19.32 15.16
N PRO A 30 -15.85 -20.29 14.69
CA PRO A 30 -15.74 -20.81 13.33
C PRO A 30 -15.83 -19.66 12.32
N SER A 31 -14.76 -19.49 11.54
CA SER A 31 -14.64 -18.45 10.51
C SER A 31 -15.85 -18.52 9.58
N ARG A 32 -16.70 -17.48 9.60
CA ARG A 32 -17.74 -17.35 8.57
C ARG A 32 -17.05 -17.08 7.25
N SER A 33 -17.32 -17.90 6.24
CA SER A 33 -16.88 -17.62 4.88
C SER A 33 -17.30 -16.19 4.50
N PRO A 34 -16.41 -15.39 3.88
CA PRO A 34 -16.78 -14.06 3.40
C PRO A 34 -17.98 -14.18 2.48
N ARG A 35 -19.06 -13.45 2.78
CA ARG A 35 -20.23 -13.43 1.89
C ARG A 35 -19.91 -12.55 0.70
N LEU A 36 -19.83 -13.15 -0.47
CA LEU A 36 -19.78 -12.39 -1.72
C LEU A 36 -21.11 -11.64 -1.93
N PRO A 37 -21.07 -10.41 -2.44
CA PRO A 37 -22.26 -9.70 -2.87
C PRO A 37 -22.94 -10.44 -4.02
N GLU A 38 -24.26 -10.31 -4.12
CA GLU A 38 -25.01 -10.75 -5.30
C GLU A 38 -24.65 -9.84 -6.48
N VAL A 39 -24.03 -10.43 -7.51
CA VAL A 39 -23.58 -9.71 -8.71
C VAL A 39 -24.73 -9.66 -9.72
N ARG A 40 -24.90 -8.52 -10.39
CA ARG A 40 -25.89 -8.39 -11.46
C ARG A 40 -25.52 -9.27 -12.65
N PRO A 41 -26.43 -10.12 -13.15
CA PRO A 41 -26.15 -10.97 -14.32
C PRO A 41 -25.79 -10.17 -15.59
N SER A 42 -26.25 -8.92 -15.69
CA SER A 42 -26.03 -8.04 -16.85
C SER A 42 -24.66 -7.34 -16.88
N HIS A 43 -23.86 -7.45 -15.82
CA HIS A 43 -22.52 -6.84 -15.78
C HIS A 43 -21.44 -7.93 -15.68
N PRO A 44 -20.39 -7.89 -16.52
CA PRO A 44 -19.23 -8.74 -16.32
C PRO A 44 -18.57 -8.40 -14.98
N CYS A 45 -18.42 -9.41 -14.12
CA CYS A 45 -17.80 -9.24 -12.81
C CYS A 45 -16.31 -9.55 -12.84
N VAL A 46 -15.51 -8.63 -12.31
CA VAL A 46 -14.07 -8.75 -12.14
C VAL A 46 -13.77 -8.97 -10.65
N TYR A 47 -13.15 -10.10 -10.32
CA TYR A 47 -12.62 -10.35 -8.99
C TYR A 47 -11.13 -10.00 -8.95
N VAL A 48 -10.71 -9.22 -7.96
CA VAL A 48 -9.32 -8.82 -7.74
C VAL A 48 -8.87 -9.38 -6.40
N ASP A 49 -7.89 -10.29 -6.44
CA ASP A 49 -7.25 -10.81 -5.23
C ASP A 49 -6.30 -9.77 -4.63
N ARG A 50 -6.55 -9.39 -3.37
CA ARG A 50 -5.66 -8.55 -2.55
C ARG A 50 -5.05 -9.33 -1.39
N SER A 51 -5.39 -10.60 -1.23
CA SER A 51 -4.94 -11.42 -0.09
C SER A 51 -3.45 -11.78 -0.15
N HIS A 52 -2.84 -11.74 -1.33
CA HIS A 52 -1.40 -12.00 -1.57
C HIS A 52 -0.60 -10.76 -2.03
N ASN A 53 -1.30 -9.69 -2.37
CA ASN A 53 -0.68 -8.41 -2.69
C ASN A 53 -1.72 -7.31 -2.60
N TRP A 54 -1.61 -6.45 -1.60
CA TRP A 54 -2.51 -5.32 -1.38
C TRP A 54 -1.88 -4.04 -1.91
N GLN A 55 -2.58 -3.31 -2.77
CA GLN A 55 -2.10 -2.01 -3.26
C GLN A 55 -3.28 -1.04 -3.47
N PHE A 56 -3.06 0.26 -3.22
CA PHE A 56 -4.03 1.31 -3.55
C PHE A 56 -4.37 1.37 -5.04
N ALA A 57 -3.45 0.90 -5.88
CA ALA A 57 -3.65 0.83 -7.31
C ALA A 57 -4.82 -0.10 -7.72
N HIS A 58 -5.18 -1.09 -6.87
CA HIS A 58 -6.38 -1.89 -7.06
C HIS A 58 -7.66 -1.07 -6.89
N ASP A 59 -7.67 -0.10 -5.98
CA ASP A 59 -8.79 0.81 -5.78
C ASP A 59 -8.96 1.74 -7.00
N ASP A 60 -7.86 2.24 -7.59
CA ASP A 60 -7.92 3.03 -8.83
C ASP A 60 -8.40 2.20 -10.03
N LEU A 61 -7.90 0.97 -10.18
CA LEU A 61 -8.38 0.02 -11.19
C LEU A 61 -9.90 -0.17 -11.08
N ALA A 62 -10.42 -0.37 -9.87
CA ALA A 62 -11.84 -0.60 -9.65
C ALA A 62 -12.68 0.66 -9.84
N ASP A 63 -12.39 1.71 -9.06
CA ASP A 63 -13.27 2.88 -8.92
C ASP A 63 -13.16 3.86 -10.10
N ARG A 64 -11.99 3.95 -10.75
CA ARG A 64 -11.74 4.93 -11.82
C ARG A 64 -11.74 4.35 -13.22
N MET A 65 -11.52 3.05 -13.38
CA MET A 65 -11.43 2.43 -14.71
C MET A 65 -12.57 1.46 -14.98
N LEU A 66 -12.65 0.39 -14.19
CA LEU A 66 -13.53 -0.74 -14.50
C LEU A 66 -14.99 -0.42 -14.18
N ALA A 67 -15.31 0.10 -12.98
CA ALA A 67 -16.69 0.42 -12.64
C ALA A 67 -17.29 1.52 -13.54
N PRO A 68 -16.60 2.64 -13.85
CA PRO A 68 -17.08 3.60 -14.85
C PRO A 68 -17.28 3.00 -16.25
N SER A 69 -16.54 1.95 -16.59
CA SER A 69 -16.65 1.23 -17.87
C SER A 69 -17.64 0.06 -17.86
N GLY A 70 -18.47 -0.05 -16.82
CA GLY A 70 -19.56 -1.02 -16.72
C GLY A 70 -19.21 -2.34 -16.06
N PHE A 71 -18.02 -2.52 -15.52
CA PHE A 71 -17.66 -3.75 -14.81
C PHE A 71 -18.10 -3.69 -13.35
N ASP A 72 -18.73 -4.77 -12.88
CA ASP A 72 -18.92 -4.99 -11.45
C ASP A 72 -17.58 -5.52 -10.89
N VAL A 73 -17.02 -4.93 -9.84
CA VAL A 73 -15.66 -5.24 -9.34
C VAL A 73 -15.68 -5.64 -7.88
N ILE A 74 -15.07 -6.78 -7.55
CA ILE A 74 -14.86 -7.23 -6.18
C ILE A 74 -13.38 -7.12 -5.83
N LEU A 75 -13.06 -6.26 -4.86
CA LEU A 75 -11.74 -6.17 -4.24
C LEU A 75 -11.74 -7.04 -2.98
N SER A 76 -11.04 -8.16 -2.98
CA SER A 76 -11.11 -9.13 -1.88
C SER A 76 -9.79 -9.24 -1.12
N GLU A 77 -9.83 -8.96 0.16
CA GLU A 77 -8.74 -9.25 1.11
C GLU A 77 -8.78 -10.71 1.59
N ALA A 78 -9.84 -11.46 1.27
CA ALA A 78 -9.95 -12.86 1.62
C ALA A 78 -9.15 -13.76 0.68
N SER A 79 -8.58 -14.85 1.24
CA SER A 79 -7.88 -15.86 0.43
C SER A 79 -8.79 -16.49 -0.63
N LEU A 80 -8.21 -16.94 -1.74
CA LEU A 80 -8.99 -17.51 -2.84
C LEU A 80 -9.75 -18.78 -2.40
N THR A 81 -9.16 -19.57 -1.49
CA THR A 81 -9.82 -20.74 -0.89
C THR A 81 -10.98 -20.37 0.02
N ALA A 82 -10.94 -19.22 0.70
CA ALA A 82 -12.06 -18.74 1.51
C ALA A 82 -13.23 -18.23 0.67
N VAL A 83 -12.93 -17.67 -0.52
CA VAL A 83 -13.95 -17.32 -1.52
C VAL A 83 -14.56 -18.56 -2.15
N GLY A 84 -13.74 -19.59 -2.40
CA GLY A 84 -14.17 -20.92 -2.81
C GLY A 84 -14.56 -21.00 -4.28
N ASN A 85 -15.71 -20.43 -4.67
CA ASN A 85 -16.22 -20.55 -6.03
C ASN A 85 -15.90 -19.31 -6.89
N LEU A 86 -15.04 -19.47 -7.89
CA LEU A 86 -14.69 -18.41 -8.84
C LEU A 86 -15.56 -18.40 -10.12
N SER A 87 -16.44 -19.38 -10.32
CA SER A 87 -17.19 -19.55 -11.58
C SER A 87 -18.15 -18.39 -11.90
N GLY A 88 -18.53 -17.61 -10.88
CA GLY A 88 -19.36 -16.41 -11.03
C GLY A 88 -18.64 -15.20 -11.63
N PHE A 89 -17.30 -15.25 -11.73
CA PHE A 89 -16.50 -14.12 -12.20
C PHE A 89 -16.15 -14.24 -13.68
N ALA A 90 -16.36 -13.16 -14.43
CA ALA A 90 -15.96 -13.07 -15.82
C ALA A 90 -14.44 -13.01 -15.96
N VAL A 91 -13.78 -12.30 -15.04
CA VAL A 91 -12.31 -12.20 -14.97
C VAL A 91 -11.85 -12.29 -13.52
N VAL A 92 -10.77 -13.02 -13.28
CA VAL A 92 -10.05 -13.06 -12.00
C VAL A 92 -8.68 -12.42 -12.20
N VAL A 93 -8.32 -11.46 -11.35
CA VAL A 93 -7.03 -10.76 -11.35
C VAL A 93 -6.23 -11.20 -10.14
N VAL A 94 -5.02 -11.70 -10.36
CA VAL A 94 -4.10 -12.12 -9.30
C VAL A 94 -2.77 -11.43 -9.49
N GLN A 95 -2.23 -10.92 -8.39
CA GLN A 95 -0.85 -10.46 -8.31
C GLN A 95 -0.21 -11.09 -7.09
N GLN A 96 1.04 -11.52 -7.24
CA GLN A 96 1.83 -11.95 -6.08
C GLN A 96 3.17 -11.26 -6.08
N GLN A 97 3.41 -10.57 -4.98
CA GLN A 97 4.73 -10.06 -4.65
C GLN A 97 5.25 -10.78 -3.41
N TRP A 98 6.57 -10.74 -3.25
CA TRP A 98 7.20 -11.26 -2.04
C TRP A 98 6.61 -10.56 -0.80
N PRO A 99 6.37 -11.29 0.31
CA PRO A 99 6.74 -12.69 0.55
C PRO A 99 5.63 -13.73 0.38
N THR A 100 4.37 -13.35 0.13
CA THR A 100 3.29 -14.36 0.11
C THR A 100 3.20 -15.09 -1.22
N THR A 101 3.14 -16.42 -1.15
CA THR A 101 2.93 -17.33 -2.27
C THR A 101 1.52 -17.92 -2.20
N LEU A 102 0.95 -18.28 -3.35
CA LEU A 102 -0.31 -19.02 -3.36
C LEU A 102 -0.05 -20.39 -2.73
N SER A 103 -1.00 -20.87 -1.95
CA SER A 103 -1.03 -22.28 -1.59
C SER A 103 -1.26 -23.16 -2.82
N ASN A 104 -0.92 -24.44 -2.72
CA ASN A 104 -1.18 -25.41 -3.79
C ASN A 104 -2.68 -25.49 -4.14
N ASP A 105 -3.56 -25.31 -3.16
CA ASP A 105 -5.00 -25.41 -3.38
C ASP A 105 -5.56 -24.17 -4.07
N GLU A 106 -5.02 -22.98 -3.80
CA GLU A 106 -5.35 -21.77 -4.55
C GLU A 106 -4.85 -21.82 -5.99
N ALA A 107 -3.63 -22.34 -6.20
CA ALA A 107 -3.11 -22.56 -7.56
C ALA A 107 -3.98 -23.57 -8.35
N LYS A 108 -4.43 -24.65 -7.70
CA LYS A 108 -5.38 -25.61 -8.30
C LYS A 108 -6.73 -24.96 -8.58
N LEU A 109 -7.23 -24.13 -7.67
CA LEU A 109 -8.50 -23.43 -7.85
C LEU A 109 -8.46 -22.49 -9.07
N LEU A 110 -7.40 -21.70 -9.22
CA LEU A 110 -7.21 -20.83 -10.39
C LEU A 110 -7.09 -21.62 -11.69
N LYS A 111 -6.35 -22.74 -11.67
CA LYS A 111 -6.23 -23.62 -12.83
C LYS A 111 -7.59 -24.21 -13.22
N GLY A 112 -8.35 -24.73 -12.25
CA GLY A 112 -9.70 -25.25 -12.48
C GLY A 112 -10.67 -24.19 -13.02
N TYR A 113 -10.62 -22.97 -12.48
CA TYR A 113 -11.40 -21.83 -12.97
C TYR A 113 -11.13 -21.55 -14.47
N VAL A 114 -9.86 -21.50 -14.86
CA VAL A 114 -9.46 -21.30 -16.26
C VAL A 114 -9.88 -22.48 -17.14
N GLU A 115 -9.66 -23.73 -16.68
CA GLU A 115 -10.05 -24.94 -17.42
C GLU A 115 -11.54 -24.99 -17.74
N GLN A 116 -12.38 -24.45 -16.85
CA GLN A 116 -13.83 -24.37 -17.00
C GLN A 116 -14.33 -23.21 -17.88
N GLY A 117 -13.44 -22.34 -18.36
CA GLY A 117 -13.81 -21.22 -19.25
C GLY A 117 -13.49 -19.84 -18.69
N GLY A 118 -13.01 -19.77 -17.45
CA GLY A 118 -12.63 -18.53 -16.78
C GLY A 118 -11.50 -17.78 -17.48
N LYS A 119 -11.38 -16.48 -17.19
CA LYS A 119 -10.33 -15.60 -17.71
C LYS A 119 -9.46 -15.11 -16.56
N LEU A 120 -8.19 -15.45 -16.58
CA LEU A 120 -7.22 -15.07 -15.54
C LEU A 120 -6.31 -13.97 -16.06
N VAL A 121 -6.19 -12.87 -15.32
CA VAL A 121 -5.11 -11.88 -15.49
C VAL A 121 -4.12 -12.09 -14.35
N LEU A 122 -2.90 -12.51 -14.70
CA LEU A 122 -1.81 -12.75 -13.76
C LEU A 122 -0.73 -11.70 -13.94
N ILE A 123 -0.49 -10.91 -12.90
CA ILE A 123 0.60 -9.95 -12.84
C ILE A 123 1.78 -10.63 -12.15
N ALA A 124 2.87 -10.82 -12.89
CA ALA A 124 4.05 -11.55 -12.45
C ALA A 124 5.33 -10.80 -12.81
N GLY A 125 6.46 -11.28 -12.29
CA GLY A 125 7.78 -10.76 -12.58
C GLY A 125 8.84 -11.84 -12.40
N LYS A 126 9.96 -11.73 -13.13
CA LYS A 126 11.05 -12.72 -13.03
C LYS A 126 11.63 -12.72 -11.61
N GLY A 127 11.54 -13.85 -10.92
CA GLY A 127 11.98 -14.02 -9.53
C GLY A 127 10.92 -13.66 -8.47
N GLN A 128 9.69 -13.36 -8.88
CA GLN A 128 8.56 -13.15 -7.97
C GLN A 128 7.77 -14.45 -7.75
N PRO A 129 7.03 -14.58 -6.63
CA PRO A 129 6.18 -15.75 -6.35
C PRO A 129 5.25 -16.17 -7.51
N ALA A 130 4.67 -15.18 -8.20
CA ALA A 130 3.77 -15.41 -9.33
C ALA A 130 4.43 -16.09 -10.55
N GLU A 131 5.77 -16.13 -10.64
CA GLU A 131 6.48 -16.78 -11.75
C GLU A 131 6.14 -18.27 -11.85
N THR A 132 6.04 -18.97 -10.71
CA THR A 132 5.72 -20.41 -10.70
C THR A 132 4.34 -20.68 -11.29
N LEU A 133 3.34 -19.83 -10.97
CA LEU A 133 2.01 -19.95 -11.54
C LEU A 133 2.01 -19.64 -13.05
N ALA A 134 2.72 -18.58 -13.47
CA ALA A 134 2.86 -18.24 -14.88
C ALA A 134 3.51 -19.39 -15.70
N ALA A 135 4.56 -20.01 -15.14
CA ALA A 135 5.22 -21.17 -15.74
C ALA A 135 4.27 -22.37 -15.85
N GLY A 136 3.39 -22.58 -14.86
CA GLY A 136 2.34 -23.60 -14.90
C GLY A 136 1.35 -23.47 -16.07
N PHE A 137 1.18 -22.26 -16.60
CA PHE A 137 0.39 -21.97 -17.81
C PHE A 137 1.23 -21.88 -19.09
N GLY A 138 2.54 -22.18 -19.02
CA GLY A 138 3.44 -22.20 -20.18
C GLY A 138 4.09 -20.86 -20.52
N PHE A 139 4.02 -19.87 -19.62
CA PHE A 139 4.72 -18.59 -19.80
C PHE A 139 6.13 -18.64 -19.19
N GLY A 140 7.13 -18.19 -19.95
CA GLY A 140 8.47 -17.96 -19.41
C GLY A 140 8.69 -16.47 -19.13
N LEU A 141 9.23 -16.12 -17.97
CA LEU A 141 9.59 -14.74 -17.62
C LEU A 141 11.10 -14.53 -17.75
N THR A 142 11.52 -13.35 -18.22
CA THR A 142 12.92 -12.94 -18.29
C THR A 142 13.07 -11.48 -17.83
N ARG A 143 14.26 -11.12 -17.35
CA ARG A 143 14.57 -9.72 -17.02
C ARG A 143 14.87 -8.91 -18.28
N GLY A 144 14.66 -7.60 -18.17
CA GLY A 144 14.85 -6.59 -19.20
C GLY A 144 13.58 -6.27 -19.98
N GLY A 145 13.62 -5.12 -20.66
CA GLY A 145 12.58 -4.57 -21.53
C GLY A 145 12.93 -3.12 -21.87
N ARG A 146 12.18 -2.51 -22.78
CA ARG A 146 12.43 -1.11 -23.19
C ARG A 146 11.13 -0.33 -23.39
N ALA A 147 11.09 0.87 -22.85
CA ALA A 147 10.06 1.85 -23.17
C ALA A 147 10.31 2.46 -24.58
N PRO A 148 9.26 2.99 -25.24
CA PRO A 148 7.86 2.93 -24.83
C PRO A 148 7.22 1.55 -25.06
N LEU A 149 6.08 1.29 -24.43
CA LEU A 149 5.29 0.09 -24.70
C LEU A 149 4.35 0.32 -25.87
N ARG A 150 3.99 -0.75 -26.58
CA ARG A 150 3.07 -0.68 -27.73
C ARG A 150 1.93 -1.66 -27.59
N ALA A 151 0.71 -1.15 -27.72
CA ALA A 151 -0.48 -1.99 -27.75
C ALA A 151 -0.67 -2.60 -29.14
N ARG A 152 -0.95 -3.91 -29.17
CA ARG A 152 -1.23 -4.64 -30.40
C ARG A 152 -2.71 -4.59 -30.75
N GLU A 153 -3.01 -5.04 -31.95
CA GLU A 153 -4.34 -5.02 -32.56
C GLU A 153 -5.48 -5.52 -31.64
N PRO A 154 -5.32 -6.60 -30.84
CA PRO A 154 -6.37 -7.05 -29.94
C PRO A 154 -6.82 -5.98 -28.93
N LEU A 155 -5.91 -5.14 -28.44
CA LEU A 155 -6.25 -4.07 -27.50
C LEU A 155 -6.62 -2.78 -28.22
N ALA A 156 -5.93 -2.46 -29.33
CA ALA A 156 -6.18 -1.24 -30.10
C ALA A 156 -7.65 -1.16 -30.58
N ARG A 157 -8.23 -2.29 -31.00
CA ARG A 157 -9.66 -2.38 -31.39
C ARG A 157 -10.63 -2.01 -30.27
N HIS A 158 -10.23 -2.15 -29.02
CA HIS A 158 -11.04 -1.80 -27.85
C HIS A 158 -10.65 -0.45 -27.24
N GLY A 159 -9.92 0.39 -27.99
CA GLY A 159 -9.63 1.78 -27.62
C GLY A 159 -8.28 2.00 -26.91
N ALA A 160 -7.40 0.99 -26.89
CA ALA A 160 -6.04 1.19 -26.39
C ALA A 160 -5.24 2.14 -27.31
N PRO A 161 -4.55 3.17 -26.77
CA PRO A 161 -3.53 3.90 -27.52
C PRO A 161 -2.44 2.96 -28.03
N ARG A 162 -1.91 3.25 -29.23
CA ARG A 162 -0.86 2.42 -29.86
C ARG A 162 0.45 2.43 -29.10
N GLU A 163 0.77 3.53 -28.44
CA GLU A 163 1.98 3.69 -27.64
C GLU A 163 1.57 4.11 -26.22
N VAL A 164 2.18 3.46 -25.22
CA VAL A 164 1.97 3.75 -23.81
C VAL A 164 3.32 4.13 -23.21
N PRO A 165 3.53 5.39 -22.80
CA PRO A 165 4.76 5.79 -22.15
C PRO A 165 4.82 5.12 -20.77
N VAL A 166 5.96 4.50 -20.48
CA VAL A 166 6.29 3.99 -19.14
C VAL A 166 7.72 4.40 -18.80
N PRO A 167 8.04 4.72 -17.54
CA PRO A 167 9.35 5.19 -17.16
C PRO A 167 10.42 4.08 -17.27
N ALA A 168 10.06 2.83 -16.98
CA ALA A 168 10.97 1.70 -17.05
C ALA A 168 10.24 0.37 -17.27
N VAL A 169 10.94 -0.61 -17.83
CA VAL A 169 10.47 -2.00 -18.00
C VAL A 169 11.56 -2.93 -17.48
N ARG A 170 11.29 -3.70 -16.43
CA ARG A 170 12.28 -4.56 -15.74
C ARG A 170 12.15 -6.02 -16.14
N CYS A 171 10.98 -6.46 -16.57
CA CYS A 171 10.72 -7.85 -16.98
C CYS A 171 9.87 -7.94 -18.26
N ARG A 172 9.98 -9.08 -18.93
CA ARG A 172 9.27 -9.41 -20.17
C ARG A 172 8.98 -10.91 -20.27
N LEU A 173 8.08 -11.28 -21.18
CA LEU A 173 7.80 -12.67 -21.52
C LEU A 173 8.82 -13.21 -22.51
N ARG A 174 9.12 -14.50 -22.41
CA ARG A 174 9.75 -15.26 -23.47
C ARG A 174 8.72 -15.44 -24.60
N PRO A 175 9.06 -15.08 -25.85
CA PRO A 175 8.17 -15.28 -27.00
C PRO A 175 7.79 -16.75 -27.16
N SER A 176 6.54 -17.00 -27.55
CA SER A 176 6.03 -18.33 -27.87
C SER A 176 5.00 -18.23 -29.00
N PRO A 177 4.97 -19.17 -29.97
CA PRO A 177 3.97 -19.17 -31.04
C PRO A 177 2.54 -19.41 -30.55
N ARG A 178 2.37 -19.88 -29.31
CA ARG A 178 1.06 -20.07 -28.69
C ARG A 178 0.49 -18.79 -28.06
N GLN A 179 1.29 -17.73 -28.00
CA GLN A 179 0.90 -16.47 -27.37
C GLN A 179 0.24 -15.53 -28.38
N THR A 180 -0.86 -14.94 -27.96
CA THR A 180 -1.38 -13.70 -28.55
C THR A 180 -0.74 -12.54 -27.81
N VAL A 181 0.23 -11.87 -28.43
CA VAL A 181 0.89 -10.69 -27.83
C VAL A 181 -0.09 -9.53 -27.77
N LEU A 182 -0.25 -8.95 -26.59
CA LEU A 182 -1.16 -7.84 -26.32
C LEU A 182 -0.40 -6.52 -26.21
N ILE A 183 0.73 -6.54 -25.51
CA ILE A 183 1.64 -5.41 -25.32
C ILE A 183 3.06 -5.88 -25.62
N GLU A 184 3.82 -5.09 -26.37
CA GLU A 184 5.24 -5.31 -26.64
C GLU A 184 6.09 -4.11 -26.22
N ASP A 185 7.38 -4.36 -25.98
CA ASP A 185 8.37 -3.32 -25.72
C ASP A 185 8.88 -2.68 -27.02
N ALA A 186 9.76 -1.68 -26.90
CA ALA A 186 10.33 -0.99 -28.07
C ALA A 186 11.16 -1.89 -29.00
N ASP A 187 11.63 -3.05 -28.52
CA ASP A 187 12.34 -4.07 -29.32
C ASP A 187 11.38 -5.16 -29.83
N SER A 188 10.05 -4.93 -29.80
CA SER A 188 8.99 -5.88 -30.18
C SER A 188 9.02 -7.19 -29.37
N ARG A 189 9.45 -7.14 -28.11
CA ARG A 189 9.39 -8.29 -27.20
C ARG A 189 8.13 -8.23 -26.35
N PRO A 190 7.47 -9.37 -26.08
CA PRO A 190 6.18 -9.35 -25.39
C PRO A 190 6.32 -8.95 -23.92
N ILE A 191 5.52 -7.99 -23.46
CA ILE A 191 5.37 -7.59 -22.05
C ILE A 191 4.10 -8.18 -21.45
N ALA A 192 3.02 -8.18 -22.23
CA ALA A 192 1.78 -8.85 -21.89
C ALA A 192 1.31 -9.73 -23.05
N ALA A 193 0.91 -10.96 -22.74
CA ALA A 193 0.39 -11.88 -23.75
C ALA A 193 -0.67 -12.81 -23.16
N ALA A 194 -1.57 -13.26 -24.02
CA ALA A 194 -2.60 -14.22 -23.70
C ALA A 194 -2.27 -15.61 -24.27
N MET A 195 -2.71 -16.66 -23.57
CA MET A 195 -2.73 -18.03 -24.06
C MET A 195 -4.06 -18.68 -23.69
N THR A 196 -4.58 -19.52 -24.59
CA THR A 196 -5.72 -20.41 -24.28
C THR A 196 -5.24 -21.53 -23.36
N ALA A 197 -5.99 -21.78 -22.29
CA ALA A 197 -5.75 -22.89 -21.37
C ALA A 197 -7.09 -23.54 -21.01
N GLY A 198 -7.24 -24.82 -21.35
CA GLY A 198 -8.55 -25.49 -21.30
C GLY A 198 -9.59 -24.75 -22.15
N LYS A 199 -10.76 -24.45 -21.56
CA LYS A 199 -11.82 -23.64 -22.21
C LYS A 199 -11.63 -22.13 -22.01
N GLY A 200 -10.72 -21.73 -21.13
CA GLY A 200 -10.50 -20.36 -20.71
C GLY A 200 -9.28 -19.71 -21.37
N ALA A 201 -8.84 -18.60 -20.78
CA ALA A 201 -7.63 -17.91 -21.20
C ALA A 201 -6.87 -17.35 -19.99
N VAL A 202 -5.55 -17.28 -20.13
CA VAL A 202 -4.65 -16.63 -19.17
C VAL A 202 -3.92 -15.52 -19.88
N VAL A 203 -3.99 -14.32 -19.32
CA VAL A 203 -3.14 -13.17 -19.66
C VAL A 203 -2.07 -13.07 -18.60
N VAL A 204 -0.80 -13.07 -19.01
CA VAL A 204 0.31 -12.77 -18.10
C VAL A 204 0.87 -11.40 -18.45
N TRP A 205 0.96 -10.54 -17.44
CA TRP A 205 1.72 -9.31 -17.48
C TRP A 205 3.06 -9.52 -16.78
N ALA A 206 4.16 -9.34 -17.49
CA ALA A 206 5.48 -9.77 -17.02
C ALA A 206 6.19 -8.81 -16.06
N ASP A 207 5.68 -7.61 -15.86
CA ASP A 207 6.27 -6.61 -14.96
C ASP A 207 5.18 -5.83 -14.21
N ASP A 208 5.11 -6.04 -12.90
CA ASP A 208 4.19 -5.36 -12.00
C ASP A 208 4.33 -3.83 -11.99
N GLY A 209 5.56 -3.32 -12.05
CA GLY A 209 5.85 -1.89 -12.13
C GLY A 209 5.28 -1.31 -13.41
N THR A 210 5.52 -1.93 -14.55
CA THR A 210 4.89 -1.48 -15.80
C THR A 210 3.38 -1.65 -15.78
N TYR A 211 2.83 -2.71 -15.17
CA TYR A 211 1.38 -2.90 -15.04
C TYR A 211 0.76 -1.77 -14.22
N TRP A 212 1.46 -1.29 -13.19
CA TRP A 212 0.99 -0.21 -12.32
C TRP A 212 1.30 1.18 -12.83
N ASP A 213 2.44 1.43 -13.45
CA ASP A 213 2.65 2.64 -14.24
C ASP A 213 1.60 2.72 -15.37
N PHE A 214 1.14 1.56 -15.86
CA PHE A 214 0.03 1.35 -16.77
C PHE A 214 -1.38 1.32 -16.12
N CYS A 215 -1.54 1.25 -14.79
CA CYS A 215 -2.86 1.20 -14.13
C CYS A 215 -3.06 2.25 -13.02
N ALA A 216 -2.05 3.04 -12.68
CA ALA A 216 -2.06 3.82 -11.45
C ALA A 216 -1.26 5.12 -11.51
N GLN A 217 -0.47 5.38 -12.56
CA GLN A 217 0.20 6.67 -12.67
C GLN A 217 -0.83 7.75 -12.98
N ARG A 218 -1.30 8.39 -11.91
CA ARG A 218 -2.15 9.57 -11.99
C ARG A 218 -1.30 10.71 -12.51
N ASP A 219 -1.84 11.43 -13.47
CA ASP A 219 -1.32 12.75 -13.78
C ASP A 219 -1.45 13.62 -12.53
N ALA A 220 -0.35 14.29 -12.15
CA ALA A 220 -0.29 15.06 -10.92
C ALA A 220 -1.23 16.28 -10.93
N VAL A 221 -1.62 16.76 -12.13
CA VAL A 221 -2.45 17.94 -12.33
C VAL A 221 -3.91 17.55 -12.56
N THR A 222 -4.17 16.60 -13.47
CA THR A 222 -5.55 16.21 -13.82
C THR A 222 -6.11 15.14 -12.90
N ASN A 223 -5.26 14.42 -12.15
CA ASN A 223 -5.63 13.27 -11.32
C ASN A 223 -6.28 12.12 -12.12
N GLU A 224 -6.16 12.17 -13.45
CA GLU A 224 -6.57 11.10 -14.37
C GLU A 224 -5.46 10.07 -14.51
N VAL A 225 -5.82 8.83 -14.82
CA VAL A 225 -4.84 7.77 -15.08
C VAL A 225 -4.65 7.66 -16.59
N ALA A 226 -3.50 8.10 -17.10
CA ALA A 226 -3.25 8.28 -18.54
C ALA A 226 -3.46 6.99 -19.37
N SER A 227 -3.23 5.84 -18.76
CA SER A 227 -3.30 4.52 -19.38
C SER A 227 -4.63 3.79 -19.15
N ALA A 228 -5.61 4.42 -18.48
CA ALA A 228 -6.95 3.85 -18.25
C ALA A 228 -7.60 3.25 -19.51
N PRO A 229 -7.50 3.87 -20.72
CA PRO A 229 -8.07 3.29 -21.93
C PRO A 229 -7.52 1.90 -22.27
N THR A 230 -6.22 1.65 -22.04
CA THR A 230 -5.62 0.35 -22.39
C THR A 230 -6.00 -0.74 -21.39
N THR A 231 -6.08 -0.41 -20.11
CA THR A 231 -6.59 -1.35 -19.08
C THR A 231 -8.04 -1.70 -19.36
N VAL A 232 -8.89 -0.70 -19.62
CA VAL A 232 -10.29 -0.93 -19.99
C VAL A 232 -10.40 -1.78 -21.27
N ALA A 233 -9.54 -1.52 -22.26
CA ALA A 233 -9.48 -2.31 -23.49
C ALA A 233 -9.15 -3.78 -23.22
N LEU A 234 -8.21 -4.08 -22.32
CA LEU A 234 -7.88 -5.45 -21.91
C LEU A 234 -9.11 -6.18 -21.34
N PHE A 235 -9.82 -5.57 -20.40
CA PHE A 235 -10.98 -6.21 -19.78
C PHE A 235 -12.14 -6.35 -20.76
N LYS A 236 -12.38 -5.35 -21.63
CA LYS A 236 -13.38 -5.45 -22.70
C LYS A 236 -13.06 -6.58 -23.69
N TRP A 237 -11.80 -6.71 -24.08
CA TRP A 237 -11.35 -7.80 -24.95
C TRP A 237 -11.54 -9.18 -24.30
N LEU A 238 -11.28 -9.30 -22.99
CA LEU A 238 -11.44 -10.57 -22.26
C LEU A 238 -12.90 -11.03 -22.16
N VAL A 239 -13.84 -10.10 -22.13
CA VAL A 239 -15.28 -10.38 -21.99
C VAL A 239 -16.06 -10.10 -23.27
N ASP A 240 -15.37 -10.00 -24.41
CA ASP A 240 -15.96 -9.60 -25.68
C ASP A 240 -17.24 -10.42 -25.99
N GLY A 241 -18.30 -9.72 -26.41
CA GLY A 241 -19.65 -10.26 -26.52
C GLY A 241 -20.52 -10.20 -25.25
N ARG A 242 -19.99 -9.71 -24.11
CA ARG A 242 -20.77 -9.34 -22.92
C ARG A 242 -20.82 -7.83 -22.80
N ASN A 243 -21.94 -7.24 -23.18
CA ASN A 243 -22.15 -5.80 -22.99
C ASN A 243 -22.55 -5.52 -21.53
N ALA A 244 -22.01 -4.42 -21.01
CA ALA A 244 -22.42 -3.86 -19.73
C ALA A 244 -23.13 -2.53 -19.99
N ASP A 245 -24.38 -2.44 -19.56
CA ASP A 245 -25.14 -1.19 -19.65
C ASP A 245 -24.93 -0.35 -18.38
N GLY A 246 -24.40 0.86 -18.55
CA GLY A 246 -24.23 1.82 -17.46
C GLY A 246 -23.11 1.51 -16.48
N LYS A 247 -23.08 2.22 -15.34
CA LYS A 247 -21.99 2.16 -14.36
C LYS A 247 -22.04 0.86 -13.53
N GLY A 248 -20.88 0.23 -13.40
CA GLY A 248 -20.63 -0.90 -12.51
C GLY A 248 -20.58 -0.50 -11.03
N ARG A 249 -20.48 -1.49 -10.14
CA ARG A 249 -20.33 -1.30 -8.69
C ARG A 249 -18.99 -1.85 -8.22
N VAL A 250 -18.46 -1.29 -7.13
CA VAL A 250 -17.26 -1.79 -6.46
C VAL A 250 -17.64 -2.31 -5.07
N TRP A 251 -17.28 -3.55 -4.79
CA TRP A 251 -17.44 -4.14 -3.46
C TRP A 251 -16.07 -4.47 -2.87
N ARG A 252 -15.96 -4.32 -1.55
CA ARG A 252 -14.78 -4.70 -0.79
C ARG A 252 -15.14 -5.86 0.13
N VAL A 253 -14.43 -6.97 -0.02
CA VAL A 253 -14.61 -8.17 0.79
C VAL A 253 -13.45 -8.24 1.77
N HIS A 254 -13.77 -8.23 3.05
CA HIS A 254 -12.78 -8.34 4.12
C HIS A 254 -12.22 -9.75 4.21
N ALA A 255 -11.04 -9.85 4.83
CA ALA A 255 -10.38 -11.12 5.06
C ALA A 255 -11.19 -12.06 5.96
N GLU A 256 -10.96 -13.37 5.80
CA GLU A 256 -11.75 -14.43 6.41
C GLU A 256 -11.45 -14.71 7.89
N LYS A 257 -10.33 -14.22 8.42
CA LYS A 257 -10.01 -14.32 9.85
C LYS A 257 -10.32 -12.99 10.53
N GLU A 258 -11.09 -13.08 11.61
CA GLU A 258 -11.38 -11.98 12.53
C GLU A 258 -11.06 -12.45 13.95
N GLU A 259 -10.23 -11.69 14.66
CA GLU A 259 -9.96 -11.90 16.09
C GLU A 259 -10.30 -10.63 16.87
N ARG A 260 -10.81 -10.77 18.09
CA ARG A 260 -11.16 -9.64 18.95
C ARG A 260 -10.39 -9.70 20.25
N HIS A 261 -9.75 -8.60 20.60
CA HIS A 261 -8.96 -8.45 21.82
C HIS A 261 -9.36 -7.12 22.48
N GLY A 262 -10.29 -7.20 23.43
CA GLY A 262 -10.88 -6.00 24.04
C GLY A 262 -11.59 -5.12 22.99
N GLY A 263 -11.24 -3.84 22.93
CA GLY A 263 -11.77 -2.88 21.95
C GLY A 263 -11.17 -3.01 20.54
N LEU A 264 -10.20 -3.92 20.32
CA LEU A 264 -9.55 -4.09 19.03
C LEU A 264 -10.11 -5.29 18.27
N THR A 265 -10.29 -5.12 16.97
CA THR A 265 -10.59 -6.19 16.02
C THR A 265 -9.43 -6.33 15.04
N PHE A 266 -8.89 -7.52 14.88
CA PHE A 266 -7.84 -7.83 13.91
C PHE A 266 -8.42 -8.62 12.75
N ARG A 267 -8.14 -8.20 11.52
CA ARG A 267 -8.56 -8.90 10.30
C ARG A 267 -7.38 -9.30 9.45
N TYR A 268 -7.33 -10.54 9.01
CA TYR A 268 -6.24 -11.06 8.18
C TYR A 268 -6.67 -12.24 7.33
N SER A 269 -5.95 -12.46 6.24
CA SER A 269 -6.16 -13.60 5.34
C SER A 269 -5.33 -14.80 5.80
N ASN A 270 -5.70 -16.01 5.38
CA ASN A 270 -4.91 -17.22 5.63
C ASN A 270 -3.42 -17.06 5.23
N PRO A 271 -3.07 -16.49 4.06
CA PRO A 271 -1.67 -16.20 3.69
C PRO A 271 -0.90 -15.31 4.68
N ASN A 272 -1.61 -14.50 5.47
CA ASN A 272 -1.03 -13.57 6.43
C ASN A 272 -1.03 -14.10 7.87
N ALA A 273 -1.67 -15.23 8.15
CA ALA A 273 -1.96 -15.67 9.52
C ALA A 273 -0.71 -15.76 10.41
N GLU A 274 0.38 -16.34 9.91
CA GLU A 274 1.61 -16.47 10.69
C GLU A 274 2.24 -15.10 11.01
N ALA A 275 2.33 -14.22 10.01
CA ALA A 275 2.93 -12.89 10.17
C ALA A 275 2.05 -11.99 11.06
N ALA A 276 0.73 -12.01 10.83
CA ALA A 276 -0.25 -11.33 11.67
C ALA A 276 -0.13 -11.77 13.13
N GLY A 277 -0.07 -13.08 13.40
CA GLY A 277 0.07 -13.61 14.77
C GLY A 277 1.36 -13.18 15.47
N LYS A 278 2.46 -12.94 14.73
CA LYS A 278 3.71 -12.39 15.29
C LYS A 278 3.55 -10.90 15.64
N ILE A 279 2.99 -10.11 14.75
CA ILE A 279 2.86 -8.65 14.91
C ILE A 279 1.78 -8.28 15.94
N MET A 280 0.69 -9.04 16.01
CA MET A 280 -0.39 -8.84 16.97
C MET A 280 0.11 -8.80 18.42
N LYS A 281 1.15 -9.58 18.75
CA LYS A 281 1.78 -9.58 20.09
C LYS A 281 2.46 -8.26 20.44
N LEU A 282 2.81 -7.44 19.45
CA LEU A 282 3.47 -6.15 19.62
C LEU A 282 2.49 -4.99 19.72
N VAL A 283 1.21 -5.20 19.38
CA VAL A 283 0.18 -4.15 19.32
C VAL A 283 0.08 -3.35 20.62
N PRO A 284 0.02 -3.95 21.83
CA PRO A 284 -0.09 -3.18 23.06
C PRO A 284 1.08 -2.21 23.28
N ALA A 285 2.32 -2.64 23.00
CA ALA A 285 3.51 -1.80 23.17
C ALA A 285 3.56 -0.66 22.12
N VAL A 286 3.05 -0.91 20.91
CA VAL A 286 2.95 0.13 19.89
C VAL A 286 1.87 1.15 20.25
N ILE A 287 0.69 0.71 20.70
CA ILE A 287 -0.37 1.61 21.19
C ILE A 287 0.16 2.48 22.34
N GLN A 288 0.84 1.88 23.31
CA GLN A 288 1.45 2.63 24.42
C GLN A 288 2.45 3.69 23.92
N THR A 289 3.20 3.38 22.86
CA THR A 289 4.12 4.35 22.26
C THR A 289 3.36 5.49 21.57
N VAL A 290 2.31 5.18 20.80
CA VAL A 290 1.45 6.18 20.16
C VAL A 290 0.82 7.09 21.22
N GLU A 291 0.24 6.51 22.27
CA GLU A 291 -0.34 7.23 23.41
C GLU A 291 0.65 8.17 24.08
N LYS A 292 1.86 7.68 24.35
CA LYS A 292 2.92 8.47 24.97
C LYS A 292 3.28 9.71 24.15
N TRP A 293 3.37 9.58 22.83
CA TRP A 293 3.85 10.68 21.98
C TRP A 293 2.72 11.60 21.50
N ASN A 294 1.53 11.06 21.26
CA ASN A 294 0.38 11.85 20.84
C ASN A 294 -0.38 12.45 22.02
N GLY A 295 -0.18 11.93 23.24
CA GLY A 295 -0.99 12.23 24.41
C GLY A 295 -2.37 11.57 24.38
N MET A 296 -2.63 10.72 23.38
CA MET A 296 -3.87 9.97 23.19
C MET A 296 -3.65 8.73 22.32
N GLY A 297 -4.44 7.70 22.57
CA GLY A 297 -4.43 6.44 21.82
C GLY A 297 -5.59 6.35 20.85
N PRO A 298 -5.68 5.24 20.08
CA PRO A 298 -6.89 4.91 19.35
C PRO A 298 -8.10 4.91 20.31
N PRO A 299 -9.32 5.26 19.84
CA PRO A 299 -10.51 5.36 20.68
C PRO A 299 -10.70 4.09 21.51
N SER A 300 -10.74 4.22 22.84
CA SER A 300 -10.94 3.07 23.75
C SER A 300 -12.42 2.70 23.91
N ASP A 301 -13.31 3.61 23.54
CA ASP A 301 -14.77 3.55 23.66
C ASP A 301 -15.47 3.02 22.40
N GLU A 302 -14.77 3.00 21.27
CA GLU A 302 -15.30 2.49 19.99
C GLU A 302 -14.43 1.34 19.46
N PRO A 303 -15.01 0.29 18.85
CA PRO A 303 -14.23 -0.77 18.24
C PRO A 303 -13.30 -0.23 17.15
N PHE A 304 -12.00 -0.49 17.27
CA PHE A 304 -11.01 -0.13 16.25
C PHE A 304 -10.53 -1.38 15.52
N THR A 305 -10.50 -1.33 14.17
CA THR A 305 -10.13 -2.49 13.36
C THR A 305 -8.74 -2.34 12.73
N LEU A 306 -7.84 -3.29 13.00
CA LEU A 306 -6.54 -3.40 12.33
C LEU A 306 -6.62 -4.48 11.23
N HIS A 307 -6.43 -4.07 9.98
CA HIS A 307 -6.34 -4.94 8.81
C HIS A 307 -4.87 -5.29 8.55
N TRP A 308 -4.52 -6.57 8.57
CA TRP A 308 -3.17 -7.05 8.29
C TRP A 308 -3.05 -7.41 6.82
N LEU A 309 -2.36 -6.56 6.08
CA LEU A 309 -2.33 -6.56 4.61
C LEU A 309 -1.13 -7.33 4.08
N SER A 310 -1.33 -8.12 3.02
CA SER A 310 -0.21 -8.79 2.34
C SER A 310 0.40 -7.83 1.34
N ALA A 311 1.37 -7.02 1.74
CA ALA A 311 2.16 -6.22 0.81
C ALA A 311 3.48 -5.80 1.44
N ALA A 312 4.41 -5.42 0.58
CA ALA A 312 5.61 -4.68 0.94
C ALA A 312 5.41 -3.20 0.54
N GLY A 313 4.45 -2.52 1.16
CA GLY A 313 4.13 -1.14 0.76
C GLY A 313 3.06 -0.44 1.60
N GLY A 314 3.51 0.30 2.60
CA GLY A 314 2.75 1.31 3.34
C GLY A 314 1.61 0.76 4.19
N GLY A 315 0.65 1.62 4.46
CA GLY A 315 -0.59 1.30 5.14
C GLY A 315 -1.66 2.30 4.76
N TRP A 316 -2.78 2.25 5.46
CA TRP A 316 -3.78 3.30 5.42
C TRP A 316 -4.37 3.50 6.81
N ALA A 317 -4.84 4.71 7.08
CA ALA A 317 -5.50 5.04 8.32
C ALA A 317 -6.86 5.68 8.08
N GLY A 318 -7.80 5.32 8.93
CA GLY A 318 -9.11 5.96 9.05
C GLY A 318 -9.48 6.13 10.52
N PRO A 319 -10.62 6.79 10.82
CA PRO A 319 -11.01 7.11 12.18
C PRO A 319 -11.27 5.88 13.08
N ARG A 320 -11.64 4.74 12.48
CA ARG A 320 -12.02 3.50 13.19
C ARG A 320 -11.30 2.26 12.69
N ALA A 321 -10.37 2.42 11.76
CA ALA A 321 -9.62 1.30 11.23
C ALA A 321 -8.29 1.78 10.64
N ALA A 322 -7.32 0.88 10.61
CA ALA A 322 -6.08 1.07 9.88
C ALA A 322 -5.65 -0.23 9.20
N GLY A 323 -5.04 -0.11 8.03
CA GLY A 323 -4.41 -1.20 7.31
C GLY A 323 -2.91 -1.15 7.48
N VAL A 324 -2.31 -2.27 7.89
CA VAL A 324 -0.88 -2.39 8.17
C VAL A 324 -0.33 -3.57 7.38
N CYS A 325 0.68 -3.29 6.55
CA CYS A 325 1.43 -4.34 5.88
C CYS A 325 2.20 -5.20 6.89
N VAL A 326 2.03 -6.53 6.81
CA VAL A 326 2.70 -7.47 7.73
C VAL A 326 4.11 -7.86 7.28
N TYR A 327 4.54 -7.40 6.10
CA TYR A 327 5.83 -7.73 5.51
C TYR A 327 6.62 -6.49 5.10
N GLY A 328 7.94 -6.59 5.18
CA GLY A 328 8.87 -5.57 4.72
C GLY A 328 10.31 -6.10 4.74
N ASN A 329 11.21 -5.40 4.05
CA ASN A 329 12.63 -5.76 3.99
C ASN A 329 13.39 -5.52 5.32
N ASP A 330 12.74 -4.82 6.25
CA ASP A 330 13.25 -4.48 7.56
C ASP A 330 12.35 -5.17 8.62
N PRO A 331 12.91 -5.94 9.57
CA PRO A 331 12.14 -6.58 10.64
C PRO A 331 11.29 -5.60 11.46
N ALA A 332 11.70 -4.32 11.56
CA ALA A 332 10.94 -3.27 12.24
C ALA A 332 9.80 -2.70 11.40
N TYR A 333 9.71 -3.05 10.12
CA TYR A 333 8.78 -2.42 9.18
C TYR A 333 7.32 -2.48 9.62
N PRO A 334 6.75 -3.64 10.02
CA PRO A 334 5.34 -3.68 10.41
C PRO A 334 5.05 -2.88 11.68
N VAL A 335 6.03 -2.79 12.60
CA VAL A 335 5.93 -1.95 13.81
C VAL A 335 5.89 -0.47 13.43
N LYS A 336 6.80 -0.03 12.56
CA LYS A 336 6.86 1.37 12.10
C LYS A 336 5.57 1.77 11.39
N VAL A 337 5.09 0.95 10.46
CA VAL A 337 3.84 1.19 9.74
C VAL A 337 2.65 1.19 10.71
N MET A 338 2.56 0.23 11.63
CA MET A 338 1.47 0.21 12.61
C MET A 338 1.40 1.50 13.44
N ALA A 339 2.53 1.96 14.00
CA ALA A 339 2.53 3.19 14.79
C ALA A 339 2.27 4.44 13.92
N HIS A 340 2.75 4.43 12.68
CA HIS A 340 2.50 5.49 11.70
C HIS A 340 0.99 5.62 11.40
N GLU A 341 0.33 4.52 11.02
CA GLU A 341 -1.11 4.56 10.71
C GLU A 341 -1.97 4.85 11.93
N LEU A 342 -1.64 4.29 13.10
CA LEU A 342 -2.32 4.62 14.36
C LEU A 342 -2.15 6.09 14.74
N THR A 343 -1.03 6.72 14.38
CA THR A 343 -0.83 8.15 14.57
C THR A 343 -1.81 8.94 13.71
N HIS A 344 -1.96 8.61 12.44
CA HIS A 344 -2.95 9.25 11.57
C HIS A 344 -4.39 9.09 12.08
N SER A 345 -4.73 7.94 12.64
CA SER A 345 -6.05 7.71 13.25
C SER A 345 -6.32 8.57 14.50
N THR A 346 -5.28 9.11 15.13
CA THR A 346 -5.40 9.84 16.42
C THR A 346 -5.13 11.34 16.29
N THR A 347 -4.38 11.79 15.29
CA THR A 347 -4.06 13.21 15.11
C THR A 347 -5.11 14.00 14.35
N GLY A 348 -6.05 13.31 13.68
CA GLY A 348 -7.06 13.93 12.82
C GLY A 348 -6.49 14.51 11.53
N PRO A 349 -7.33 15.14 10.67
CA PRO A 349 -6.85 15.70 9.42
C PRO A 349 -5.91 16.90 9.68
N TRP A 350 -4.71 16.82 9.15
CA TRP A 350 -3.61 17.77 9.35
C TRP A 350 -2.84 17.94 8.02
N PRO A 351 -2.21 19.09 7.70
CA PRO A 351 -1.51 19.25 6.43
C PRO A 351 -0.52 18.12 6.19
N TRP A 352 -0.62 17.54 4.99
CA TRP A 352 0.02 16.29 4.61
C TRP A 352 1.49 16.20 5.06
N ALA A 353 2.29 17.24 4.81
CA ALA A 353 3.72 17.22 5.14
C ALA A 353 3.99 17.02 6.65
N PHE A 354 3.23 17.72 7.50
CA PHE A 354 3.37 17.58 8.95
C PHE A 354 2.73 16.29 9.48
N ASN A 355 1.58 15.91 8.93
CA ASN A 355 0.89 14.67 9.29
C ASN A 355 1.79 13.45 9.07
N GLU A 356 2.35 13.33 7.87
CA GLU A 356 3.27 12.26 7.48
C GLU A 356 4.59 12.30 8.26
N ALA A 357 5.13 13.50 8.48
CA ALA A 357 6.37 13.69 9.23
C ALA A 357 6.22 13.20 10.68
N TRP A 358 5.12 13.58 11.34
CA TRP A 358 4.88 13.16 12.72
C TRP A 358 4.56 11.68 12.84
N ALA A 359 3.71 11.13 11.97
CA ALA A 359 3.44 9.69 11.93
C ALA A 359 4.72 8.88 11.71
N SER A 360 5.62 9.33 10.81
CA SER A 360 6.93 8.70 10.61
C SER A 360 7.82 8.77 11.86
N LEU A 361 7.83 9.91 12.57
CA LEU A 361 8.56 10.06 13.84
C LEU A 361 8.06 9.08 14.91
N VAL A 362 6.75 8.96 15.08
CA VAL A 362 6.15 8.02 16.03
C VAL A 362 6.43 6.57 15.62
N GLY A 363 6.36 6.24 14.33
CA GLY A 363 6.80 4.96 13.77
C GLY A 363 8.22 4.58 14.17
N MET A 364 9.18 5.47 13.93
CA MET A 364 10.59 5.27 14.32
C MET A 364 10.76 5.10 15.84
N ARG A 365 9.99 5.85 16.65
CA ARG A 365 10.02 5.73 18.12
C ARG A 365 9.45 4.40 18.62
N ALA A 366 8.42 3.88 17.99
CA ALA A 366 7.88 2.55 18.30
C ALA A 366 8.89 1.45 17.96
N ALA A 367 9.56 1.56 16.82
CA ALA A 367 10.67 0.67 16.47
C ALA A 367 11.81 0.75 17.49
N GLU A 368 12.24 1.95 17.88
CA GLU A 368 13.29 2.14 18.90
C GLU A 368 12.90 1.51 20.25
N ALA A 369 11.65 1.74 20.69
CA ALA A 369 11.12 1.20 21.95
C ALA A 369 11.08 -0.34 21.97
N LEU A 370 10.92 -0.96 20.80
CA LEU A 370 10.93 -2.42 20.63
C LEU A 370 12.31 -2.99 20.25
N GLY A 371 13.38 -2.20 20.42
CA GLY A 371 14.76 -2.66 20.24
C GLY A 371 15.34 -2.52 18.83
N HIS A 372 14.59 -1.96 17.88
CA HIS A 372 15.02 -1.76 16.50
C HIS A 372 15.68 -0.39 16.27
N ARG A 373 16.66 -0.05 17.13
CA ARG A 373 17.30 1.28 17.14
C ARG A 373 18.00 1.62 15.82
N ASP A 374 18.71 0.66 15.23
CA ASP A 374 19.48 0.89 14.00
C ASP A 374 18.57 1.15 12.79
N SER A 375 17.42 0.48 12.72
CA SER A 375 16.40 0.74 11.70
C SER A 375 15.86 2.16 11.82
N ALA A 376 15.46 2.56 13.03
CA ALA A 376 14.94 3.91 13.29
C ALA A 376 16.00 4.99 13.00
N ALA A 377 17.24 4.78 13.44
CA ALA A 377 18.34 5.70 13.19
C ALA A 377 18.70 5.80 11.70
N GLY A 378 18.69 4.68 10.98
CA GLY A 378 18.94 4.63 9.54
C GLY A 378 17.90 5.42 8.74
N GLU A 379 16.62 5.26 9.07
CA GLU A 379 15.53 6.00 8.43
C GLU A 379 15.60 7.50 8.72
N MET A 380 15.84 7.89 9.98
CA MET A 380 16.04 9.29 10.37
C MET A 380 17.21 9.92 9.61
N LYS A 381 18.34 9.21 9.54
CA LYS A 381 19.52 9.67 8.81
C LYS A 381 19.20 9.89 7.34
N TRP A 382 18.53 8.93 6.70
CA TRP A 382 18.12 9.05 5.30
C TRP A 382 17.22 10.27 5.07
N ILE A 383 16.21 10.50 5.93
CA ILE A 383 15.31 11.66 5.86
C ILE A 383 16.11 12.98 5.88
N LEU A 384 17.05 13.12 6.84
CA LEU A 384 17.85 14.33 6.97
C LEU A 384 18.83 14.52 5.81
N GLU A 385 19.42 13.45 5.28
CA GLU A 385 20.28 13.50 4.09
C GLU A 385 19.50 13.91 2.84
N GLN A 386 18.26 13.45 2.66
CA GLN A 386 17.41 13.91 1.56
C GLN A 386 17.04 15.39 1.70
N LEU A 387 16.74 15.83 2.93
CA LEU A 387 16.52 17.25 3.21
C LEU A 387 17.78 18.07 2.92
N ASP A 388 18.97 17.59 3.25
CA ASP A 388 20.23 18.29 2.95
C ASP A 388 20.45 18.47 1.44
N LYS A 389 20.02 17.52 0.62
CA LYS A 389 20.09 17.65 -0.85
C LYS A 389 19.14 18.71 -1.37
N ALA A 390 17.92 18.78 -0.82
CA ALA A 390 16.88 19.70 -1.29
C ALA A 390 16.98 21.12 -0.68
N ASP A 391 17.25 21.21 0.62
CA ASP A 391 17.24 22.45 1.43
C ASP A 391 18.30 22.41 2.53
N LYS A 392 19.59 22.30 2.15
CA LYS A 392 20.73 22.39 3.08
C LYS A 392 20.66 23.56 4.08
N PRO A 393 20.36 24.81 3.68
CA PRO A 393 20.27 25.92 4.63
C PRO A 393 18.97 25.95 5.46
N ARG A 394 18.01 25.05 5.18
CA ARG A 394 16.70 24.94 5.83
C ARG A 394 15.77 26.14 5.61
N ASN A 395 16.03 26.95 4.59
CA ASN A 395 15.29 28.18 4.32
C ASN A 395 14.86 28.35 2.86
N ARG A 396 15.00 27.32 2.02
CA ARG A 396 14.62 27.37 0.59
C ARG A 396 13.24 26.83 0.30
N LEU A 397 12.82 25.80 1.03
CA LEU A 397 11.50 25.19 0.82
C LEU A 397 10.47 25.93 1.68
N ASP A 398 9.59 26.72 1.08
CA ASP A 398 8.52 27.35 1.85
C ASP A 398 7.43 26.33 2.16
N MET A 399 7.20 26.04 3.43
CA MET A 399 6.16 25.09 3.84
C MET A 399 4.77 25.48 3.34
N MET A 400 4.52 26.77 3.07
CA MET A 400 3.25 27.25 2.51
C MET A 400 2.98 26.73 1.10
N ASP A 401 4.02 26.36 0.34
CA ASP A 401 3.92 25.83 -1.03
C ASP A 401 3.66 24.31 -1.07
N SER A 402 3.62 23.64 0.09
CA SER A 402 3.58 22.16 0.14
C SER A 402 2.29 21.55 -0.43
N LYS A 403 1.23 22.36 -0.64
CA LYS A 403 -0.06 21.89 -1.16
C LYS A 403 -0.03 21.64 -2.67
N ASP A 404 0.71 22.47 -3.40
CA ASP A 404 0.69 22.52 -4.86
C ASP A 404 2.00 22.01 -5.49
N ALA A 405 2.98 21.65 -4.66
CA ALA A 405 4.30 21.33 -5.14
C ALA A 405 4.42 19.89 -5.69
N PRO A 406 5.18 19.70 -6.78
CA PRO A 406 5.52 18.38 -7.31
C PRO A 406 6.45 17.58 -6.37
N LEU A 407 7.19 18.29 -5.49
CA LEU A 407 8.19 17.74 -4.57
C LEU A 407 7.61 17.44 -3.18
N LYS A 408 6.59 16.57 -3.10
CA LYS A 408 5.89 16.32 -1.84
C LYS A 408 6.83 15.80 -0.73
N HIS A 409 7.74 14.88 -1.04
CA HIS A 409 8.57 14.23 -0.01
C HIS A 409 9.57 15.18 0.67
N GLU A 410 10.08 16.18 -0.03
CA GLU A 410 10.99 17.18 0.50
C GLU A 410 10.34 18.04 1.60
N TYR A 411 9.07 18.42 1.42
CA TYR A 411 8.31 19.11 2.46
C TYR A 411 8.05 18.23 3.68
N LYS A 412 7.79 16.92 3.50
CA LYS A 412 7.73 15.97 4.62
C LYS A 412 9.04 15.98 5.41
N HIS A 413 10.18 15.90 4.73
CA HIS A 413 11.49 15.89 5.41
C HIS A 413 11.76 17.20 6.14
N LYS A 414 11.40 18.35 5.55
CA LYS A 414 11.49 19.64 6.23
C LYS A 414 10.60 19.71 7.46
N ALA A 415 9.35 19.25 7.37
CA ALA A 415 8.46 19.13 8.50
C ALA A 415 9.05 18.24 9.61
N THR A 416 9.63 17.08 9.28
CA THR A 416 10.31 16.21 10.25
C THR A 416 11.42 16.97 11.00
N TRP A 417 12.27 17.71 10.28
CA TRP A 417 13.32 18.52 10.90
C TRP A 417 12.75 19.63 11.81
N MET A 418 11.71 20.34 11.36
CA MET A 418 11.06 21.39 12.16
C MET A 418 10.47 20.82 13.46
N LEU A 419 9.79 19.68 13.39
CA LEU A 419 9.23 18.99 14.56
C LEU A 419 10.32 18.63 15.57
N LEU A 420 11.44 18.06 15.11
CA LEU A 420 12.59 17.73 15.96
C LEU A 420 13.23 18.98 16.59
N ALA A 421 13.35 20.07 15.83
CA ALA A 421 13.89 21.33 16.33
C ALA A 421 12.98 21.94 17.43
N MET A 422 11.66 21.86 17.24
CA MET A 422 10.68 22.31 18.23
C MET A 422 10.72 21.43 19.48
N GLU A 423 10.77 20.10 19.36
CA GLU A 423 10.91 19.23 20.54
C GLU A 423 12.24 19.47 21.28
N LYS A 424 13.33 19.74 20.56
CA LYS A 424 14.62 20.08 21.16
C LYS A 424 14.56 21.39 21.95
N LYS A 425 13.86 22.40 21.43
CA LYS A 425 13.79 23.74 22.06
C LYS A 425 12.73 23.83 23.16
N TYR A 426 11.56 23.23 22.94
CA TYR A 426 10.37 23.41 23.78
C TYR A 426 9.99 22.18 24.60
N GLY A 427 10.76 21.08 24.49
CA GLY A 427 10.56 19.85 25.26
C GLY A 427 10.03 18.69 24.42
N ARG A 428 10.37 17.46 24.83
CA ARG A 428 9.98 16.23 24.13
C ARG A 428 8.47 15.99 24.06
N ASP A 429 7.70 16.63 24.94
CA ASP A 429 6.24 16.57 24.99
C ASP A 429 5.54 17.65 24.14
N PHE A 430 6.29 18.48 23.41
CA PHE A 430 5.75 19.58 22.60
C PHE A 430 4.59 19.14 21.71
N MET A 431 4.72 18.00 21.02
CA MET A 431 3.69 17.51 20.12
C MET A 431 2.44 16.99 20.84
N ALA A 432 2.57 16.35 22.00
CA ALA A 432 1.42 15.99 22.82
C ALA A 432 0.66 17.25 23.28
N ARG A 433 1.38 18.31 23.69
CA ARG A 433 0.76 19.60 24.04
C ARG A 433 0.10 20.29 22.84
N PHE A 434 0.72 20.20 21.65
CA PHE A 434 0.15 20.72 20.40
C PHE A 434 -1.16 20.02 20.05
N LEU A 435 -1.18 18.68 20.05
CA LEU A 435 -2.37 17.90 19.73
C LEU A 435 -3.49 18.14 20.74
N ALA A 436 -3.17 18.24 22.04
CA ALA A 436 -4.14 18.61 23.06
C ALA A 436 -4.71 20.03 22.87
N LEU A 437 -3.88 20.98 22.45
CA LEU A 437 -4.35 22.33 22.12
C LEU A 437 -5.21 22.35 20.86
N ARG A 438 -4.81 21.66 19.80
CA ARG A 438 -5.58 21.49 18.55
C ARG A 438 -6.97 20.93 18.85
N LYS A 439 -7.04 19.81 19.59
CA LYS A 439 -8.30 19.19 20.03
C LYS A 439 -9.22 20.17 20.72
N ARG A 440 -8.71 20.98 21.65
CA ARG A 440 -9.50 21.99 22.37
C ARG A 440 -9.93 23.18 21.51
N THR A 441 -9.14 23.53 20.49
CA THR A 441 -9.38 24.74 19.68
C THR A 441 -10.27 24.48 18.48
N VAL A 442 -10.11 23.31 17.84
CA VAL A 442 -10.77 22.99 16.55
C VAL A 442 -11.52 21.65 16.62
N GLY A 443 -11.20 20.77 17.57
CA GLY A 443 -11.76 19.41 17.64
C GLY A 443 -10.87 18.37 16.98
N ASP A 444 -11.19 17.09 17.19
CA ASP A 444 -10.36 15.96 16.74
C ASP A 444 -10.52 15.66 15.24
N ARG A 445 -11.70 15.91 14.69
CA ARG A 445 -12.08 15.52 13.31
C ARG A 445 -12.01 16.64 12.29
N GLU A 446 -11.86 17.88 12.75
CA GLU A 446 -11.80 19.04 11.87
C GLU A 446 -10.42 19.17 11.23
N ALA A 447 -10.40 19.47 9.93
CA ALA A 447 -9.16 19.73 9.22
C ALA A 447 -8.61 21.10 9.62
N ILE A 448 -7.29 21.20 9.78
CA ILE A 448 -6.59 22.48 9.89
C ILE A 448 -5.67 22.69 8.70
N ASP A 449 -5.51 23.93 8.28
CA ASP A 449 -4.53 24.31 7.26
C ASP A 449 -3.14 24.61 7.86
N LEU A 450 -2.22 25.07 7.02
CA LEU A 450 -0.85 25.39 7.42
C LEU A 450 -0.78 26.64 8.29
N GLU A 451 -1.58 27.68 8.02
CA GLU A 451 -1.58 28.90 8.83
C GLU A 451 -2.08 28.61 10.25
N GLN A 452 -3.17 27.85 10.36
CA GLN A 452 -3.70 27.36 11.62
C GLN A 452 -2.69 26.46 12.34
N THR A 453 -1.97 25.60 11.61
CA THR A 453 -0.89 24.77 12.18
C THR A 453 0.21 25.62 12.81
N PHE A 454 0.73 26.62 12.09
CA PHE A 454 1.77 27.52 12.63
C PHE A 454 1.27 28.38 13.79
N ALA A 455 0.03 28.87 13.72
CA ALA A 455 -0.59 29.59 14.83
C ALA A 455 -0.72 28.72 16.08
N LEU A 456 -1.10 27.45 15.92
CA LEU A 456 -1.18 26.49 17.02
C LEU A 456 0.21 26.14 17.55
N PHE A 457 1.23 25.92 16.71
CA PHE A 457 2.61 25.75 17.17
C PHE A 457 3.10 26.95 17.99
N ALA A 458 2.80 28.17 17.54
CA ALA A 458 3.15 29.38 18.27
C ALA A 458 2.50 29.41 19.66
N ARG A 459 1.19 29.13 19.74
CA ARG A 459 0.47 29.04 21.01
C ARG A 459 0.99 27.91 21.91
N THR A 460 1.32 26.75 21.35
CA THR A 460 1.89 25.62 22.12
C THR A 460 3.28 25.94 22.67
N SER A 461 4.09 26.69 21.92
CA SER A 461 5.43 27.09 22.37
C SER A 461 5.41 28.13 23.48
N GLY A 462 4.41 29.02 23.48
CA GLY A 462 4.38 30.20 24.34
C GLY A 462 5.49 31.23 24.05
N ASP A 463 6.26 31.06 22.97
CA ASP A 463 7.43 31.87 22.62
C ASP A 463 7.08 32.88 21.51
N PRO A 464 7.04 34.19 21.79
CA PRO A 464 6.79 35.22 20.77
C PRO A 464 7.81 35.19 19.62
N GLY A 465 9.04 34.72 19.88
CA GLY A 465 10.11 34.62 18.91
C GLY A 465 9.94 33.48 17.89
N ILE A 466 8.98 32.59 18.08
CA ILE A 466 8.77 31.44 17.18
C ILE A 466 8.36 31.87 15.75
N TRP A 467 7.65 33.00 15.61
CA TRP A 467 7.30 33.55 14.30
C TRP A 467 8.52 33.95 13.49
N ARG A 468 9.49 34.60 14.15
CA ARG A 468 10.79 34.92 13.56
C ARG A 468 11.54 33.65 13.19
N TRP A 469 11.50 32.63 14.03
CA TRP A 469 12.13 31.33 13.72
C TRP A 469 11.52 30.67 12.48
N PHE A 470 10.18 30.68 12.32
CA PHE A 470 9.54 30.18 11.10
C PHE A 470 10.04 30.92 9.85
N GLN A 471 10.17 32.25 9.92
CA GLN A 471 10.70 33.07 8.83
C GLN A 471 12.18 32.80 8.54
N GLU A 472 13.00 32.58 9.57
CA GLU A 472 14.40 32.16 9.42
C GLU A 472 14.51 30.75 8.78
N CYS A 473 13.51 29.91 8.97
CA CYS A 473 13.34 28.64 8.26
C CYS A 473 12.73 28.81 6.85
N GLY A 474 12.60 30.03 6.34
CA GLY A 474 12.07 30.31 5.00
C GLY A 474 10.58 30.00 4.83
N VAL A 475 9.79 30.02 5.90
CA VAL A 475 8.32 29.86 5.83
C VAL A 475 7.66 31.23 5.73
N SER A 476 6.90 31.49 4.67
CA SER A 476 6.21 32.78 4.46
C SER A 476 4.92 32.91 5.27
N VAL A 477 4.98 32.60 6.55
CA VAL A 477 3.84 32.75 7.48
C VAL A 477 3.94 34.07 8.26
N LYS A 478 2.81 34.74 8.44
CA LYS A 478 2.71 35.98 9.22
C LYS A 478 2.07 35.72 10.58
N PRO A 479 2.47 36.45 11.63
CA PRO A 479 1.73 36.45 12.88
C PRO A 479 0.27 36.87 12.63
N PRO A 480 -0.72 36.27 13.30
CA PRO A 480 -2.10 36.72 13.20
C PRO A 480 -2.21 38.18 13.63
N ALA A 481 -3.08 38.93 12.97
CA ALA A 481 -3.41 40.29 13.38
C ALA A 481 -3.93 40.27 14.84
N LYS A 482 -3.45 41.22 15.64
CA LYS A 482 -3.84 41.35 17.05
C LYS A 482 -5.31 41.63 17.23
#